data_AF-M6KKJ0-F1
#
_entry.id   AF-M6KKJ0-F1
#
_cell.length_a   1.000
_cell.length_b   1.000
_cell.length_c   1.000
_cell.angle_alpha   90.00
_cell.angle_beta   90.00
_cell.angle_gamma   90.00
#
_symmetry.space_group_name_H-M   'P 1'
#
loop_
_entity.id
_entity.type
_entity.pdbx_description
1 polymer ?
#
loop_
_entity_poly.entity_id
_entity_poly.type
_entity_poly.pdbx_seq_one_letter_code
_entity_poly.pdbx_strand_id
1 'polypeptide(L)' 'MFKTYDLGANSFIRKPVEFEAFLETIRALGKYWLEIVELPVV' A
#
# COMPACT_ATOMS: atom_id res chain seq x y z
N MET A 1 9.78 -6.04 -14.81
CA MET A 1 9.72 -4.63 -14.36
C MET A 1 8.24 -4.24 -14.28
N PHE A 2 7.75 -3.79 -13.13
CA PHE A 2 6.35 -3.38 -13.00
C PHE A 2 6.21 -1.96 -13.57
N LYS A 3 5.56 -1.83 -14.74
CA LYS A 3 5.31 -0.54 -15.42
C LYS A 3 4.65 0.50 -14.51
N THR A 4 3.98 0.07 -13.46
CA THR A 4 3.35 0.94 -12.46
C THR A 4 4.35 1.82 -11.72
N TYR A 5 5.58 1.34 -11.44
CA TYR A 5 6.61 2.17 -10.82
C TYR A 5 7.16 3.20 -11.79
N ASP A 6 7.28 2.86 -13.08
CA ASP A 6 7.68 3.80 -14.13
C ASP A 6 6.67 4.95 -14.29
N LEU A 7 5.41 4.74 -13.86
CA LEU A 7 4.33 5.73 -13.86
C LEU A 7 4.21 6.52 -12.53
N GLY A 8 5.15 6.34 -11.59
CA GLY A 8 5.18 7.10 -10.34
C GLY A 8 4.33 6.51 -9.20
N ALA A 9 3.98 5.23 -9.25
CA ALA A 9 3.37 4.58 -8.09
C ALA A 9 4.34 4.55 -6.89
N ASN A 10 3.87 4.97 -5.72
CA ASN A 10 4.67 4.94 -4.48
C ASN A 10 5.02 3.51 -4.03
N SER A 11 4.05 2.59 -4.17
CA SER A 11 4.17 1.18 -3.77
C SER A 11 3.23 0.30 -4.61
N PHE A 12 3.58 -0.98 -4.77
CA PHE A 12 2.75 -1.98 -5.43
C PHE A 12 2.49 -3.15 -4.47
N ILE A 13 1.22 -3.45 -4.22
CA ILE A 13 0.80 -4.54 -3.32
C ILE A 13 -0.07 -5.50 -4.10
N ARG A 14 0.36 -6.76 -4.18
CA ARG A 14 -0.44 -7.83 -4.76
C ARG A 14 -1.45 -8.32 -3.73
N LYS A 15 -2.74 -8.33 -4.11
CA LYS A 15 -3.82 -8.85 -3.25
C LYS A 15 -3.53 -10.29 -2.82
N PRO A 16 -3.42 -10.57 -1.51
CA PRO A 16 -3.35 -11.94 -1.00
C PRO A 16 -4.65 -12.69 -1.29
N VAL A 17 -4.53 -14.01 -1.51
CA VAL A 17 -5.69 -14.88 -1.76
C VAL A 17 -6.37 -15.25 -0.43
N GLU A 18 -5.56 -15.57 0.58
CA GLU A 18 -6.06 -15.90 1.91
C GLU A 18 -6.63 -14.66 2.62
N PHE A 19 -7.82 -14.82 3.19
CA PHE A 19 -8.54 -13.72 3.83
C PHE A 19 -7.75 -13.09 4.98
N GLU A 20 -7.14 -13.90 5.83
CA GLU A 20 -6.36 -13.41 6.96
C GLU A 20 -5.15 -12.59 6.50
N ALA A 21 -4.42 -13.08 5.49
CA ALA A 21 -3.29 -12.37 4.91
C ALA A 21 -3.73 -11.05 4.24
N PHE A 22 -4.90 -11.04 3.60
CA PHE A 22 -5.48 -9.81 3.06
C PHE A 22 -5.80 -8.81 4.17
N LEU A 23 -6.43 -9.25 5.26
CA LEU A 23 -6.79 -8.39 6.39
C LEU A 23 -5.54 -7.74 7.01
N GLU A 24 -4.49 -8.53 7.25
CA GLU A 24 -3.22 -8.03 7.77
C GLU A 24 -2.54 -7.05 6.80
N THR A 25 -2.62 -7.31 5.49
CA THR A 25 -2.09 -6.40 4.48
C THR A 25 -2.82 -5.05 4.49
N ILE A 26 -4.15 -5.05 4.61
CA ILE A 26 -4.93 -3.81 4.68
C ILE A 26 -4.66 -3.03 5.98
N ARG A 27 -4.51 -3.73 7.12
CA ARG A 27 -4.13 -3.09 8.39
C ARG A 27 -2.76 -2.41 8.29
N ALA A 28 -1.77 -3.10 7.72
CA ALA A 28 -0.44 -2.54 7.50
C ALA A 28 -0.47 -1.34 6.54
N LEU A 29 -1.28 -1.40 5.48
CA LEU A 29 -1.47 -0.31 4.54
C LEU A 29 -2.05 0.95 5.21
N GLY A 30 -3.08 0.77 6.04
CA GLY A 30 -3.69 1.86 6.81
C GLY A 30 -2.69 2.52 7.74
N LYS A 31 -1.96 1.73 8.53
CA LYS A 31 -0.91 2.24 9.42
C LYS A 31 0.16 3.02 8.64
N TYR A 32 0.64 2.49 7.52
CA TYR A 32 1.65 3.15 6.71
C TYR A 32 1.15 4.52 6.20
N TRP A 33 0.01 4.57 5.53
CA TRP A 33 -0.44 5.80 4.88
C TRP A 33 -1.06 6.84 5.80
N LEU A 34 -1.71 6.40 6.88
CA LEU A 34 -2.51 7.28 7.73
C LEU A 34 -1.82 7.66 9.04
N GLU A 35 -0.88 6.84 9.52
CA GLU A 35 -0.22 7.08 10.80
C GLU A 35 1.28 7.37 10.65
N ILE A 36 1.95 6.79 9.64
CA ILE A 36 3.41 6.90 9.48
C ILE A 36 3.79 7.98 8.47
N VAL A 37 3.12 8.03 7.33
CA VAL A 37 3.44 8.98 6.25
C VAL A 37 2.88 10.36 6.60
N GLU A 38 3.70 11.39 6.44
CA GLU A 38 3.23 12.78 6.37
C GLU A 38 2.59 13.01 5.00
N LEU A 39 1.26 13.15 4.99
CA LEU A 39 0.52 13.41 3.77
C LEU A 39 0.74 14.86 3.32
N PRO A 40 0.82 15.12 1.99
CA PRO A 40 0.98 16.47 1.49
C PRO A 40 -0.22 17.34 1.89
N VAL A 41 0.07 18.51 2.44
CA VAL A 41 -0.93 19.55 2.71
C VAL A 41 -1.21 20.24 1.38
N VAL A 42 -2.23 19.76 0.67
CA VAL A 42 -2.70 20.37 -0.59
C VAL A 42 -3.45 21.66 -0.31
#